data_AF-A0A3S1A2W1-F1
#
_entry.id   AF-A0A3S1A2W1-F1
#
_cell.length_a   1.000
_cell.length_b   1.000
_cell.length_c   1.000
_cell.angle_alpha   90.00
_cell.angle_beta   90.00
_cell.angle_gamma   90.00
#
_symmetry.space_group_name_H-M   'P 1'
#
loop_
_entity.id
_entity.type
_entity.pdbx_description
1 polymer ?
#
loop_
_entity_poly.entity_id
_entity_poly.type
_entity_poly.pdbx_seq_one_letter_code
_entity_poly.pdbx_strand_id
1 'polypeptide(L)'
;MSAPGTDEEEARTEVEVLDTEEVLPDGTIHHVHKVHRHSVKITHKSVSSEDGQTRVVDVKEDVPGTVRDDVLETFQERPHLEHDVEVVDEVRPDGSHVKHKLVLNRMVAHTHIHQESFDEGLGGRRKVSDFDTDEVVPGTESAFQEELEPSGDDS
;
A
#
# COMPACT_ATOMS: atom_id res chain seq x y z
N MET A 1 -49.60 25.43 -22.32
CA MET A 1 -48.47 26.11 -21.64
C MET A 1 -47.89 25.11 -20.67
N SER A 2 -46.88 24.36 -21.10
CA SER A 2 -46.19 23.40 -20.25
C SER A 2 -45.01 24.12 -19.61
N ALA A 3 -44.91 24.05 -18.28
CA ALA A 3 -43.82 24.61 -17.51
C ALA A 3 -42.47 24.04 -18.02
N PRO A 4 -41.39 24.84 -18.07
CA PRO A 4 -40.07 24.30 -18.30
C PRO A 4 -39.70 23.41 -17.11
N GLY A 5 -39.55 22.11 -17.37
CA GLY A 5 -38.99 21.19 -16.40
C GLY A 5 -37.60 21.68 -16.04
N THR A 6 -37.40 22.04 -14.78
CA THR A 6 -36.08 22.05 -14.17
C THR A 6 -35.65 20.58 -14.06
N ASP A 7 -35.09 20.05 -15.14
CA ASP A 7 -34.18 18.91 -15.05
C ASP A 7 -32.95 19.43 -14.30
N GLU A 8 -32.99 19.36 -12.97
CA GLU A 8 -31.77 19.33 -12.19
C GLU A 8 -31.06 18.03 -12.58
N GLU A 9 -30.13 18.11 -13.54
CA GLU A 9 -29.22 17.01 -13.81
C GLU A 9 -28.46 16.70 -12.51
N GLU A 10 -28.88 15.62 -11.85
CA GLU A 10 -28.24 15.12 -10.64
C GLU A 10 -26.76 14.87 -10.93
N ALA A 11 -25.89 15.37 -10.03
CA ALA A 11 -24.46 15.13 -10.12
C ALA A 11 -24.19 13.61 -10.16
N ARG A 12 -23.33 13.18 -11.09
CA ARG A 12 -22.94 11.77 -11.24
C ARG A 12 -21.57 11.58 -10.65
N THR A 13 -21.37 10.50 -9.89
CA THR A 13 -20.04 10.15 -9.38
C THR A 13 -19.27 9.35 -10.42
N GLU A 14 -18.08 9.82 -10.78
CA GLU A 14 -17.12 9.12 -11.64
C GLU A 14 -15.98 8.57 -10.77
N VAL A 15 -15.44 7.41 -11.16
CA VAL A 15 -14.34 6.73 -10.48
C VAL A 15 -13.32 6.31 -11.53
N GLU A 16 -12.09 6.77 -11.37
CA GLU A 16 -10.95 6.42 -12.20
C GLU A 16 -9.99 5.57 -11.37
N VAL A 17 -9.56 4.44 -11.94
CA VAL A 17 -8.61 3.53 -11.30
C VAL A 17 -7.41 3.36 -12.21
N LEU A 18 -6.21 3.53 -11.64
CA LEU A 18 -4.94 3.32 -12.32
C LEU A 18 -4.10 2.33 -11.51
N ASP A 19 -3.77 1.21 -12.16
CA ASP A 19 -2.87 0.20 -11.63
C ASP A 19 -1.58 0.17 -12.45
N THR A 20 -0.44 0.29 -11.79
CA THR A 20 0.87 0.17 -12.43
C THR A 20 1.79 -0.70 -11.58
N GLU A 21 2.55 -1.56 -12.23
CA GLU A 21 3.58 -2.39 -11.60
C GLU A 21 4.91 -2.19 -12.34
N GLU A 22 5.99 -2.05 -11.57
CA GLU A 22 7.35 -2.02 -12.09
C GLU A 22 8.30 -2.84 -11.22
N VAL A 23 9.39 -3.32 -11.83
CA VAL A 23 10.47 -4.00 -11.11
C VAL A 23 11.65 -3.05 -11.02
N LEU A 24 12.03 -2.71 -9.79
CA LEU A 24 13.15 -1.82 -9.49
C LEU A 24 14.51 -2.51 -9.76
N PRO A 25 15.61 -1.75 -9.90
CA PRO A 25 16.92 -2.32 -10.24
C PRO A 25 17.49 -3.34 -9.23
N ASP A 26 17.08 -3.25 -7.96
CA ASP A 26 17.40 -4.17 -6.87
C ASP A 26 16.55 -5.46 -6.90
N GLY A 27 15.55 -5.52 -7.79
CA GLY A 27 14.59 -6.61 -7.94
C GLY A 27 13.34 -6.48 -7.09
N THR A 28 13.17 -5.36 -6.39
CA THR A 28 11.95 -5.03 -5.63
C THR A 28 10.78 -4.81 -6.59
N ILE A 29 9.62 -5.40 -6.29
CA ILE A 29 8.39 -5.20 -7.04
C ILE A 29 7.68 -3.98 -6.46
N HIS A 30 7.46 -2.95 -7.26
CA HIS A 30 6.73 -1.75 -6.89
C HIS A 30 5.37 -1.73 -7.59
N HIS A 31 4.30 -1.79 -6.81
CA HIS A 31 2.92 -1.76 -7.27
C HIS A 31 2.24 -0.49 -6.78
N VAL A 32 1.63 0.25 -7.69
CA VAL A 32 0.90 1.48 -7.38
C VAL A 32 -0.55 1.34 -7.83
N HIS A 33 -1.46 1.50 -6.89
CA HIS A 33 -2.91 1.55 -7.09
C HIS A 33 -3.40 2.97 -6.77
N LYS A 34 -3.93 3.68 -7.76
CA LYS A 34 -4.52 5.02 -7.59
C LYS A 34 -6.01 4.96 -7.89
N VAL A 35 -6.81 5.51 -7.00
CA VAL A 35 -8.25 5.65 -7.15
C VAL A 35 -8.60 7.12 -7.01
N HIS A 36 -9.10 7.71 -8.09
CA HIS A 36 -9.63 9.06 -8.10
C HIS A 36 -11.15 9.00 -8.19
N ARG A 37 -11.86 9.64 -7.26
CA ARG A 37 -13.31 9.74 -7.24
C ARG A 37 -13.70 11.21 -7.22
N HIS A 38 -14.61 11.60 -8.10
CA HIS A 38 -15.16 12.95 -8.12
C HIS A 38 -16.62 12.91 -8.60
N SER A 39 -17.40 13.92 -8.26
CA SER A 39 -18.73 14.09 -8.85
C SER A 39 -18.66 15.08 -10.00
N VAL A 40 -19.30 14.76 -11.10
CA VAL A 40 -19.40 15.60 -12.29
C VAL A 40 -20.84 16.09 -12.43
N LYS A 41 -20.99 17.38 -12.73
CA LYS A 41 -22.23 17.99 -13.19
C LYS A 41 -22.15 18.22 -14.69
N ILE A 42 -23.18 17.81 -15.41
CA ILE A 42 -23.32 18.13 -16.83
C ILE A 42 -24.01 19.49 -16.94
N THR A 43 -23.49 20.35 -17.80
CA THR A 43 -24.06 21.68 -18.08
C THR A 43 -24.26 21.84 -19.57
N HIS A 44 -25.48 22.19 -19.96
CA HIS A 44 -25.86 22.40 -21.36
C HIS A 44 -25.51 23.83 -21.78
N LYS A 45 -24.50 24.00 -22.63
CA LYS A 45 -24.13 25.31 -23.19
C LYS A 45 -24.60 25.41 -24.64
N SER A 46 -25.47 26.38 -24.90
CA SER A 46 -25.92 26.70 -26.26
C SER A 46 -24.87 27.57 -26.96
N VAL A 47 -24.29 27.06 -28.03
CA VAL A 47 -23.32 27.78 -28.87
C VAL A 47 -24.01 28.15 -30.19
N SER A 48 -24.03 29.43 -30.51
CA SER A 48 -24.58 29.96 -31.76
C SER A 48 -23.50 29.96 -32.84
N SER A 49 -23.75 29.29 -33.96
CA SER A 49 -22.89 29.36 -35.15
C SER A 49 -23.16 30.64 -35.95
N GLU A 50 -22.20 31.08 -36.76
CA GLU A 50 -22.34 32.23 -37.68
C GLU A 50 -23.49 32.03 -38.69
N ASP A 51 -23.85 30.78 -38.99
CA ASP A 51 -24.96 30.41 -39.87
C ASP A 51 -26.35 30.48 -39.20
N GLY A 52 -26.44 30.99 -37.96
CA GLY A 52 -27.70 31.12 -37.20
C GLY A 52 -28.24 29.82 -36.61
N GLN A 53 -27.51 28.70 -36.74
CA GLN A 53 -27.83 27.44 -36.07
C GLN A 53 -27.29 27.43 -34.64
N THR A 54 -28.18 27.16 -33.67
CA THR A 54 -27.79 26.92 -32.27
C THR A 54 -27.50 25.44 -32.08
N ARG A 55 -26.33 25.11 -31.53
CA ARG A 55 -25.98 23.75 -31.08
C ARG A 55 -25.91 23.74 -29.56
N VAL A 56 -26.50 22.73 -28.93
CA VAL A 56 -26.32 22.46 -27.50
C VAL A 56 -25.08 21.58 -27.36
N VAL A 57 -24.15 22.00 -26.51
CA VAL A 57 -22.94 21.25 -26.19
C VAL A 57 -22.95 20.95 -24.69
N ASP A 58 -22.78 19.68 -24.36
CA ASP A 58 -22.70 19.22 -22.98
C ASP A 58 -21.28 19.47 -22.47
N VAL A 59 -21.16 20.22 -21.37
CA VAL A 59 -19.90 20.47 -20.68
C VAL A 59 -19.94 19.81 -19.32
N LYS A 60 -19.03 18.85 -19.10
CA LYS A 60 -18.79 18.23 -17.81
C LYS A 60 -17.96 19.17 -16.95
N GLU A 61 -18.45 19.47 -15.74
CA GLU A 61 -17.76 20.29 -14.75
C GLU A 61 -17.71 19.53 -13.42
N ASP A 62 -16.55 19.48 -12.77
CA ASP A 62 -16.40 18.82 -11.48
C ASP A 62 -17.12 19.60 -10.37
N VAL A 63 -17.75 18.87 -9.48
CA VAL A 63 -18.44 19.43 -8.31
C VAL A 63 -17.40 19.65 -7.21
N PRO A 64 -17.16 20.90 -6.77
CA PRO A 64 -16.18 21.18 -5.72
C PRO A 64 -16.50 20.46 -4.41
N GLY A 65 -15.47 19.98 -3.71
CA GLY A 65 -15.61 19.28 -2.44
C GLY A 65 -16.00 17.80 -2.58
N THR A 66 -16.09 17.28 -3.80
CA THR A 66 -16.42 15.86 -4.04
C THR A 66 -15.20 15.03 -4.44
N VAL A 67 -14.06 15.68 -4.67
CA VAL A 67 -12.82 15.02 -5.04
C VAL A 67 -12.28 14.22 -3.86
N ARG A 68 -11.99 12.94 -4.13
CA ARG A 68 -11.31 12.02 -3.23
C ARG A 68 -10.26 11.24 -3.99
N ASP A 69 -9.04 11.26 -3.48
CA ASP A 69 -7.92 10.49 -4.03
C ASP A 69 -7.43 9.49 -3.00
N ASP A 70 -7.25 8.25 -3.40
CA ASP A 70 -6.57 7.22 -2.62
C ASP A 70 -5.39 6.70 -3.46
N VAL A 71 -4.18 6.73 -2.92
CA VAL A 71 -2.97 6.17 -3.52
C VAL A 71 -2.42 5.12 -2.56
N LEU A 72 -2.20 3.92 -3.08
CA LEU A 72 -1.59 2.80 -2.36
C LEU A 72 -0.38 2.34 -3.15
N GLU A 73 0.80 2.53 -2.59
CA GLU A 73 2.07 2.05 -3.13
C GLU A 73 2.57 0.89 -2.27
N THR A 74 2.93 -0.22 -2.90
CA THR A 74 3.43 -1.43 -2.24
C THR A 74 4.78 -1.78 -2.84
N PHE A 75 5.78 -1.93 -1.99
CA PHE A 75 7.14 -2.33 -2.35
C PHE A 75 7.42 -3.69 -1.73
N GLN A 76 7.62 -4.71 -2.56
CA GLN A 76 7.94 -6.06 -2.13
C GLN A 76 9.37 -6.38 -2.49
N GLU A 77 10.24 -6.43 -1.48
CA GLU A 77 11.63 -6.78 -1.68
C GLU A 77 11.79 -8.27 -1.96
N ARG A 78 12.92 -8.64 -2.58
CA ARG A 78 13.24 -10.05 -2.77
C ARG A 78 13.55 -10.70 -1.41
N PRO A 79 13.07 -11.93 -1.17
CA PRO A 79 13.40 -12.63 0.06
C PRO A 79 14.92 -12.74 0.26
N HIS A 80 15.37 -12.46 1.48
CA HIS A 80 16.78 -12.56 1.86
C HIS A 80 16.95 -13.47 3.07
N LEU A 81 18.13 -14.07 3.19
CA LEU A 81 18.44 -15.01 4.25
C LEU A 81 18.80 -14.24 5.53
N GLU A 82 18.01 -14.43 6.57
CA GLU A 82 18.24 -13.91 7.90
C GLU A 82 18.83 -15.01 8.80
N HIS A 83 19.87 -14.64 9.56
CA HIS A 83 20.54 -15.52 10.52
C HIS A 83 20.39 -14.93 11.92
N ASP A 84 19.62 -15.61 12.75
CA ASP A 84 19.44 -15.28 14.16
C ASP A 84 20.22 -16.27 15.04
N VAL A 85 20.88 -15.74 16.06
CA VAL A 85 21.62 -16.56 17.03
C VAL A 85 21.06 -16.30 18.41
N GLU A 86 20.55 -17.34 19.05
CA GLU A 86 20.05 -17.31 20.42
C GLU A 86 20.95 -18.16 21.32
N VAL A 87 21.29 -17.65 22.50
CA VAL A 87 22.02 -18.43 23.51
C VAL A 87 21.03 -18.91 24.56
N VAL A 88 20.85 -20.22 24.65
CA VAL A 88 19.93 -20.87 25.57
C VAL A 88 20.72 -21.50 26.72
N ASP A 89 20.38 -21.14 27.95
CA ASP A 89 20.88 -21.77 29.16
C ASP A 89 19.99 -22.96 29.54
N GLU A 90 20.50 -24.19 29.37
CA GLU A 90 19.82 -25.41 29.81
C GLU A 90 20.31 -25.82 31.21
N VAL A 91 19.38 -26.02 32.13
CA VAL A 91 19.68 -26.57 33.47
C VAL A 91 19.41 -28.07 33.46
N ARG A 92 20.46 -28.86 33.63
CA ARG A 92 20.38 -30.32 33.67
C ARG A 92 19.81 -30.81 35.01
N PRO A 93 19.29 -32.05 35.07
CA PRO A 93 18.76 -32.63 36.31
C PRO A 93 19.76 -32.74 37.47
N ASP A 94 21.07 -32.70 37.18
CA ASP A 94 22.16 -32.69 38.16
C ASP A 94 22.47 -31.29 38.71
N GLY A 95 21.75 -30.26 38.26
CA GLY A 95 21.97 -28.86 38.63
C GLY A 95 23.08 -28.16 37.85
N SER A 96 23.71 -28.82 36.88
CA SER A 96 24.68 -28.17 35.98
C SER A 96 23.99 -27.31 34.93
N HIS A 97 24.65 -26.23 34.52
CA HIS A 97 24.20 -25.34 33.45
C HIS A 97 25.01 -25.60 32.19
N VAL A 98 24.32 -25.78 31.05
CA VAL A 98 24.96 -25.90 29.74
C VAL A 98 24.43 -24.78 28.85
N LYS A 99 25.36 -24.02 28.25
CA LYS A 99 25.03 -23.02 27.25
C LYS A 99 25.00 -23.64 25.88
N HIS A 100 23.91 -23.42 25.19
CA HIS A 100 23.72 -23.85 23.81
C HIS A 100 23.56 -22.64 22.92
N LYS A 101 24.24 -22.65 21.78
CA LYS A 101 24.06 -21.62 20.76
C LYS A 101 23.09 -22.18 19.74
N LEU A 102 21.86 -21.68 19.74
CA LEU A 102 20.86 -22.01 18.75
C LEU A 102 21.05 -21.07 17.56
N VAL A 103 21.27 -21.62 16.37
CA VAL A 103 21.36 -20.88 15.12
C VAL A 103 20.07 -21.11 14.34
N LEU A 104 19.35 -20.03 14.07
CA LEU A 104 18.08 -19.97 13.35
C LEU A 104 18.35 -19.33 11.99
N ASN A 105 18.07 -20.04 10.91
CA ASN A 105 18.10 -19.47 9.57
C ASN A 105 16.70 -19.49 8.98
N ARG A 106 16.30 -18.38 8.36
CA ARG A 106 15.02 -18.26 7.66
C ARG A 106 15.15 -17.27 6.51
N MET A 107 14.35 -17.45 5.47
CA MET A 107 14.20 -16.42 4.45
C MET A 107 13.11 -15.46 4.89
N VAL A 108 13.36 -14.16 4.83
CA VAL A 108 12.41 -13.11 5.16
C VAL A 108 12.10 -12.28 3.92
N ALA A 109 10.83 -12.06 3.66
CA ALA A 109 10.33 -11.14 2.65
C ALA A 109 9.91 -9.85 3.35
N HIS A 110 10.48 -8.72 2.91
CA HIS A 110 10.12 -7.40 3.41
C HIS A 110 9.11 -6.74 2.48
N THR A 111 8.02 -6.23 3.04
CA THR A 111 7.01 -5.46 2.32
C THR A 111 6.81 -4.10 2.98
N HIS A 112 7.02 -3.04 2.22
CA HIS A 112 6.70 -1.66 2.61
C HIS A 112 5.42 -1.22 1.88
N ILE A 113 4.49 -0.60 2.60
CA ILE A 113 3.23 -0.08 2.06
C ILE A 113 3.11 1.39 2.42
N HIS A 114 3.06 2.25 1.41
CA HIS A 114 2.78 3.67 1.54
C HIS A 114 1.34 3.94 1.08
N GLN A 115 0.54 4.54 1.95
CA GLN A 115 -0.84 4.90 1.63
C GLN A 115 -1.06 6.39 1.85
N GLU A 116 -1.52 7.06 0.80
CA GLU A 116 -1.97 8.45 0.83
C GLU A 116 -3.47 8.50 0.53
N SER A 117 -4.22 9.29 1.30
CA SER A 117 -5.62 9.61 0.99
C SER A 117 -5.87 11.10 1.11
N PHE A 118 -6.68 11.64 0.20
CA PHE A 118 -7.10 13.02 0.16
C PHE A 118 -8.61 13.07 -0.01
N ASP A 119 -9.29 13.89 0.79
CA ASP A 119 -10.73 14.13 0.68
C ASP A 119 -10.97 15.64 0.80
N GLU A 120 -11.35 16.25 -0.32
CA GLU A 120 -11.63 17.68 -0.38
C GLU A 120 -12.83 18.04 0.53
N GLY A 121 -13.85 17.18 0.57
CA GLY A 121 -15.07 17.36 1.35
C GLY A 121 -14.86 17.33 2.87
N LEU A 122 -13.75 16.74 3.33
CA LEU A 122 -13.34 16.71 4.75
C LEU A 122 -12.30 17.78 5.10
N GLY A 123 -12.22 18.84 4.30
CA GLY A 123 -11.32 19.98 4.52
C GLY A 123 -9.96 19.85 3.84
N GLY A 124 -9.86 18.99 2.81
CA GLY A 124 -8.69 18.89 1.93
C GLY A 124 -7.40 18.47 2.62
N ARG A 125 -7.50 17.76 3.75
CA ARG A 125 -6.31 17.28 4.46
C ARG A 125 -5.87 15.96 3.88
N ARG A 126 -4.65 15.95 3.34
CA ARG A 126 -3.94 14.74 2.99
C ARG A 126 -3.61 13.94 4.25
N LYS A 127 -3.95 12.66 4.26
CA LYS A 127 -3.58 11.67 5.28
C LYS A 127 -2.57 10.73 4.65
N VAL A 128 -1.50 10.46 5.38
CA VAL A 128 -0.42 9.57 4.96
C VAL A 128 -0.23 8.52 6.04
N SER A 129 -0.06 7.27 5.64
CA SER A 129 0.26 6.15 6.52
C SER A 129 1.23 5.20 5.84
N ASP A 130 2.25 4.80 6.59
CA ASP A 130 3.28 3.87 6.16
C ASP A 130 3.24 2.62 7.02
N PHE A 131 3.41 1.45 6.40
CA PHE A 131 3.42 0.16 7.07
C PHE A 131 4.57 -0.69 6.54
N ASP A 132 5.31 -1.29 7.46
CA ASP A 132 6.37 -2.26 7.15
C ASP A 132 5.96 -3.62 7.70
N THR A 133 6.15 -4.67 6.91
CA THR A 133 5.84 -6.05 7.30
C THR A 133 6.94 -6.97 6.85
N ASP A 134 7.50 -7.71 7.81
CA ASP A 134 8.44 -8.80 7.57
C ASP A 134 7.69 -10.13 7.67
N GLU A 135 7.73 -10.91 6.60
CA GLU A 135 7.11 -12.24 6.55
C GLU A 135 8.17 -13.32 6.36
N VAL A 136 8.15 -14.33 7.24
CA VAL A 136 9.00 -15.50 7.10
C VAL A 136 8.46 -16.39 6.00
N VAL A 137 9.30 -16.70 5.00
CA VAL A 137 8.90 -17.55 3.88
C VAL A 137 8.71 -18.99 4.39
N PRO A 138 7.49 -19.56 4.28
CA PRO A 138 7.21 -20.88 4.81
C PRO A 138 8.13 -21.96 4.24
N GLY A 139 8.61 -22.85 5.11
CA GLY A 139 9.47 -23.98 4.73
C GLY A 139 10.95 -23.62 4.52
N THR A 140 11.35 -22.36 4.75
CA THR A 140 12.76 -21.93 4.72
C THR A 140 13.41 -21.89 6.10
N GLU A 141 12.61 -22.05 7.15
CA GLU A 141 13.03 -22.05 8.53
C GLU A 141 13.87 -23.31 8.84
N SER A 142 15.04 -23.10 9.44
CA SER A 142 15.88 -24.16 9.96
C SER A 142 16.51 -23.71 11.27
N ALA A 143 16.63 -24.64 12.21
CA ALA A 143 17.26 -24.42 13.49
C ALA A 143 18.27 -25.53 13.74
N PHE A 144 19.47 -25.19 14.17
CA PHE A 144 20.44 -26.16 14.65
C PHE A 144 21.17 -25.65 15.89
N GLN A 145 21.61 -26.60 16.71
CA GLN A 145 22.32 -26.33 17.94
C GLN A 145 23.82 -26.46 17.68
N GLU A 146 24.56 -25.41 17.98
CA GLU A 146 26.01 -25.40 18.02
C GLU A 146 26.44 -25.57 19.49
N GLU A 147 27.23 -26.61 19.76
CA GLU A 147 27.83 -26.79 21.08
C GLU A 147 28.87 -25.70 21.30
N LEU A 148 28.70 -24.91 22.36
CA LEU A 148 29.77 -24.06 22.86
C LEU A 148 30.83 -25.00 23.46
N GLU A 149 32.05 -24.97 22.91
CA GLU A 149 33.14 -25.70 23.54
C GLU A 149 33.21 -25.28 25.01
N PRO A 150 33.29 -26.24 25.95
CA PRO A 150 33.43 -25.90 27.35
C PRO A 150 34.64 -24.98 27.46
N SER A 151 34.45 -23.79 28.03
CA SER A 151 35.58 -22.95 28.39
C SER A 151 36.47 -23.82 29.27
N GLY A 152 37.58 -24.27 28.72
CA GLY A 152 38.62 -24.95 29.47
C GLY A 152 39.06 -23.98 30.53
N ASP A 153 38.52 -24.14 31.75
CA ASP A 153 39.18 -23.67 32.95
C ASP A 153 40.47 -24.48 33.04
N ASP A 154 41.49 -23.93 32.40
CA ASP A 154 42.86 -24.39 32.50
C ASP A 154 43.36 -23.94 33.88
N SER A 155 43.34 -24.90 34.81
CA SER A 155 44.26 -25.05 35.95
C SER A 155 44.32 -23.94 37.02
#